data_AF-A0A2E1NG68-F1
#
_entry.id   AF-A0A2E1NG68-F1
#
_cell.length_a   1.000
_cell.length_b   1.000
_cell.length_c   1.000
_cell.angle_alpha   90.00
_cell.angle_beta   90.00
_cell.angle_gamma   90.00
#
_symmetry.space_group_name_H-M   'P 1'
#
loop_
_entity.id
_entity.type
_entity.pdbx_description
1 polymer ?
#
loop_
_entity_poly.entity_id
_entity_poly.type
_entity_poly.pdbx_seq_one_letter_code
_entity_poly.pdbx_strand_id
1 'polypeptide(L)'
;MGDLIVTCLSQHSRNRRVGQQIGEGKILENILSEMKMVAEGVETAKSLHRLIEKYQVEMPISEAIYQILFHNADPKESVYRLMTRELSSEL
;
A
#
# COMPACT_ATOMS: atom_id res chain seq x y z
N MET A 1 -8.27 14.24 7.90
CA MET A 1 -9.14 13.66 6.85
C MET A 1 -8.90 14.26 5.46
N GLY A 2 -8.78 15.59 5.29
CA GLY A 2 -8.62 16.19 3.96
C GLY A 2 -7.43 15.68 3.14
N ASP A 3 -6.25 15.56 3.76
CA ASP A 3 -5.02 15.10 3.09
C ASP A 3 -5.09 13.62 2.63
N LEU A 4 -5.72 12.77 3.45
CA LEU A 4 -5.97 11.37 3.10
C LEU A 4 -6.88 11.27 1.87
N ILE A 5 -8.02 11.96 1.90
CA ILE A 5 -9.01 11.91 0.84
C ILE A 5 -8.41 12.43 -0.47
N VAL A 6 -7.72 13.57 -0.45
CA VAL A 6 -7.10 14.12 -1.66
C VAL A 6 -5.98 13.21 -2.19
N THR A 7 -5.18 12.62 -1.32
CA THR A 7 -4.09 11.71 -1.74
C THR A 7 -4.62 10.39 -2.31
N CYS A 8 -5.72 9.87 -1.78
CA CYS A 8 -6.35 8.64 -2.28
C CYS A 8 -7.13 8.86 -3.59
N LEU A 9 -7.77 10.02 -3.75
CA LEU A 9 -8.69 10.26 -4.88
C LEU A 9 -8.06 11.05 -6.03
N SER A 10 -7.04 11.88 -5.77
CA SER A 10 -6.44 12.73 -6.81
C SER A 10 -5.61 11.93 -7.80
N GLN A 11 -5.88 12.12 -9.09
CA GLN A 11 -5.06 11.59 -10.18
C GLN A 11 -3.61 12.13 -10.18
N HIS A 12 -3.36 13.25 -9.49
CA HIS A 12 -2.02 13.82 -9.35
C HIS A 12 -1.22 13.20 -8.20
N SER A 13 -1.84 12.33 -7.38
CA SER A 13 -1.16 11.60 -6.32
C SER A 13 -0.19 10.57 -6.92
N ARG A 14 1.09 10.74 -6.57
CA ARG A 14 2.18 9.83 -6.95
C ARG A 14 1.95 8.44 -6.37
N ASN A 15 1.52 8.36 -5.10
CA ASN A 15 1.21 7.11 -4.42
C ASN A 15 0.03 6.40 -5.10
N ARG A 16 -1.04 7.13 -5.46
CA ARG A 16 -2.17 6.56 -6.20
C ARG A 16 -1.75 6.00 -7.55
N ARG A 17 -0.92 6.74 -8.30
CA ARG A 17 -0.39 6.27 -9.60
C ARG A 17 0.42 4.99 -9.46
N VAL A 18 1.28 4.87 -8.44
CA VAL A 18 2.02 3.63 -8.17
C VAL A 18 1.06 2.49 -7.86
N GLY A 19 0.12 2.69 -6.93
CA GLY A 19 -0.87 1.67 -6.56
C GLY A 19 -1.73 1.20 -7.74
N GLN A 20 -2.15 2.12 -8.61
CA GLN A 20 -2.91 1.78 -9.82
C GLN A 20 -2.09 0.88 -10.76
N GLN A 21 -0.84 1.25 -11.03
CA GLN A 21 0.03 0.48 -11.93
C GLN A 21 0.35 -0.93 -11.38
N ILE A 22 0.51 -1.05 -10.07
CA ILE A 22 0.64 -2.36 -9.40
C ILE A 22 -0.64 -3.18 -9.60
N GLY A 23 -1.82 -2.57 -9.43
CA GLY A 23 -3.10 -3.22 -9.68
C GLY A 23 -3.31 -3.65 -11.13
N GLU A 24 -2.70 -2.95 -12.08
CA GLU A 24 -2.63 -3.30 -13.51
C GLU A 24 -1.61 -4.42 -13.81
N GLY A 25 -0.85 -4.89 -12.81
CA GLY A 25 0.09 -6.00 -12.92
C GLY A 25 1.53 -5.58 -13.26
N LYS A 26 1.86 -4.28 -13.20
CA LYS A 26 3.24 -3.82 -13.40
C LYS A 26 4.08 -4.08 -12.14
N ILE A 27 5.34 -4.48 -12.32
CA ILE A 27 6.29 -4.64 -11.22
C ILE A 27 6.77 -3.29 -10.70
N LEU A 28 6.99 -3.20 -9.38
CA LEU A 28 7.37 -1.96 -8.70
C LEU A 28 8.65 -1.34 -9.29
N GLU A 29 9.65 -2.15 -9.61
CA GLU A 29 10.93 -1.69 -10.16
C GLU A 29 10.76 -0.95 -11.50
N ASN A 30 9.91 -1.48 -12.39
CA ASN A 30 9.59 -0.84 -13.67
C ASN A 30 8.80 0.46 -13.46
N ILE A 31 7.88 0.47 -12.50
CA ILE A 31 7.11 1.69 -12.19
C ILE A 31 8.05 2.80 -11.71
N LEU A 32 8.97 2.47 -10.80
CA LEU A 32 9.89 3.45 -10.22
C LEU A 32 10.93 3.95 -11.24
N SER A 33 11.39 3.11 -12.16
CA SER A 33 12.35 3.52 -13.19
C SER A 33 11.75 4.49 -14.22
N GLU A 34 10.44 4.42 -14.47
CA GLU A 34 9.71 5.34 -15.35
C GLU A 34 9.34 6.67 -14.68
N MET A 35 9.48 6.77 -13.35
CA MET A 35 9.06 7.94 -12.58
C MET A 35 10.21 8.93 -12.39
N LYS A 36 9.97 10.19 -12.78
CA LYS A 36 10.88 11.31 -12.48
C LYS A 36 10.79 11.82 -11.03
N MET A 37 9.79 11.36 -10.27
CA MET A 37 9.49 11.82 -8.92
C MET A 37 9.31 10.63 -7.99
N VAL A 38 9.75 10.77 -6.74
CA VAL A 38 9.64 9.72 -5.72
C VAL A 38 8.20 9.58 -5.22
N ALA A 39 7.71 8.34 -5.10
CA ALA A 39 6.50 8.01 -4.36
C ALA A 39 6.87 7.69 -2.90
N GLU A 40 6.64 8.64 -2.00
CA GLU A 40 7.00 8.54 -0.57
C GLU A 40 6.36 7.33 0.13
N GLY A 41 5.19 6.89 -0.34
CA GLY A 41 4.46 5.77 0.25
C GLY A 41 5.22 4.44 0.17
N VAL A 42 6.12 4.29 -0.82
CA VAL A 42 6.92 3.07 -0.97
C VAL A 42 7.91 2.94 0.19
N GLU A 43 8.75 3.94 0.42
CA GLU A 43 9.71 3.91 1.53
C GLU A 43 9.02 4.05 2.90
N THR A 44 7.89 4.76 2.95
CA THR A 44 7.07 4.86 4.16
C THR A 44 6.51 3.49 4.55
N ALA A 45 6.08 2.66 3.60
CA ALA A 45 5.58 1.31 3.89
C ALA A 45 6.64 0.42 4.58
N LYS A 46 7.92 0.48 4.16
CA LYS A 46 9.01 -0.23 4.85
C LYS A 46 9.19 0.24 6.29
N SER A 47 9.15 1.56 6.50
CA SER A 47 9.33 2.15 7.83
C SER A 47 8.14 1.82 8.73
N LEU A 48 6.93 1.86 8.17
CA LEU A 48 5.70 1.54 8.88
C LEU A 48 5.66 0.07 9.32
N HIS A 49 6.07 -0.87 8.46
CA HIS A 49 6.20 -2.28 8.83
C HIS A 49 7.10 -2.47 10.07
N ARG A 50 8.26 -1.80 10.11
CA ARG A 50 9.16 -1.84 11.30
C ARG A 50 8.49 -1.28 12.56
N LEU A 51 7.64 -0.25 12.42
CA LEU A 51 6.90 0.30 13.56
C LEU A 51 5.79 -0.66 14.02
N ILE A 52 5.09 -1.30 13.08
CA ILE A 52 4.10 -2.34 13.34
C ILE A 52 4.72 -3.48 14.15
N GLU A 53 5.87 -4.01 13.72
CA GLU A 53 6.59 -5.05 14.46
C GLU A 53 7.06 -4.58 15.85
N LYS A 54 7.63 -3.37 15.92
CA LYS A 54 8.17 -2.80 17.16
C LYS A 54 7.09 -2.58 18.23
N TYR A 55 5.93 -2.05 17.82
CA TYR A 55 4.86 -1.69 18.73
C TYR A 55 3.78 -2.77 18.85
N GLN A 56 3.91 -3.87 18.09
CA GLN A 56 2.96 -4.99 18.09
C GLN A 56 1.52 -4.54 17.84
N VAL A 57 1.34 -3.60 16.90
CA VAL A 57 0.02 -3.06 16.54
C VAL A 57 -0.51 -3.71 15.27
N GLU A 58 -1.79 -4.04 15.23
CA GLU A 58 -2.38 -4.65 14.04
C GLU A 58 -2.74 -3.59 12.99
N MET A 59 -2.10 -3.63 11.83
CA MET A 59 -2.37 -2.72 10.71
C MET A 59 -2.48 -3.50 9.40
N PRO A 60 -3.59 -4.22 9.18
CA PRO A 60 -3.74 -5.23 8.13
C PRO A 60 -3.59 -4.66 6.72
N ILE A 61 -4.13 -3.47 6.45
CA ILE A 61 -4.02 -2.81 5.14
C ILE A 61 -2.56 -2.41 4.87
N SER A 62 -1.89 -1.82 5.86
CA SER A 62 -0.50 -1.41 5.74
C SER A 62 0.44 -2.60 5.54
N GLU A 63 0.17 -3.72 6.23
CA GLU A 63 0.93 -4.95 6.07
C GLU A 63 0.72 -5.55 4.67
N ALA A 64 -0.52 -5.62 4.19
CA ALA A 64 -0.80 -6.07 2.82
C ALA A 64 -0.06 -5.22 1.77
N ILE A 65 -0.04 -3.89 1.93
CA ILE A 65 0.73 -3.00 1.05
C ILE A 65 2.23 -3.33 1.10
N TYR A 66 2.80 -3.54 2.29
CA TYR A 66 4.19 -3.93 2.45
C TYR A 66 4.51 -5.25 1.73
N GLN A 67 3.67 -6.27 1.90
CA GLN A 67 3.82 -7.57 1.26
C GLN A 67 3.74 -7.48 -0.27
N ILE A 68 2.83 -6.66 -0.81
CA ILE A 68 2.73 -6.43 -2.26
C ILE A 68 4.00 -5.73 -2.79
N LEU A 69 4.47 -4.71 -2.09
CA LEU A 69 5.59 -3.88 -2.55
C LEU A 69 6.95 -4.59 -2.45
N PHE A 70 7.16 -5.43 -1.43
CA PHE A 70 8.49 -5.96 -1.10
C PHE A 70 8.59 -7.48 -1.10
N HIS A 71 7.47 -8.19 -1.14
CA HIS A 71 7.44 -9.65 -1.13
C HIS A 71 6.69 -10.26 -2.34
N ASN A 72 6.40 -9.45 -3.35
CA ASN A 72 5.69 -9.86 -4.57
C ASN A 72 4.35 -10.56 -4.29
N ALA A 73 3.67 -10.18 -3.21
CA ALA A 73 2.35 -10.71 -2.93
C ALA A 73 1.36 -10.30 -4.02
N ASP A 74 0.51 -11.22 -4.48
CA ASP A 74 -0.50 -10.93 -5.48
C ASP A 74 -1.51 -9.90 -4.92
N PRO A 75 -1.75 -8.76 -5.61
CA PRO A 75 -2.66 -7.73 -5.12
C PRO A 75 -4.11 -8.22 -4.98
N LYS A 76 -4.59 -9.09 -5.88
CA LYS A 76 -5.97 -9.60 -5.83
C LYS A 76 -6.16 -10.53 -4.64
N GLU A 77 -5.21 -11.43 -4.42
CA GLU A 77 -5.22 -12.33 -3.27
C GLU A 77 -5.09 -11.56 -1.95
N SER A 78 -4.27 -10.50 -1.93
CA SER A 78 -4.13 -9.64 -0.75
C SER A 78 -5.43 -8.91 -0.43
N VAL A 79 -6.13 -8.37 -1.44
CA VAL A 79 -7.47 -7.79 -1.26
C VAL A 79 -8.48 -8.85 -0.82
N TYR A 80 -8.48 -10.04 -1.43
CA TYR A 80 -9.38 -11.13 -1.04
C TYR A 80 -9.24 -11.45 0.45
N ARG A 81 -8.00 -11.70 0.90
CA ARG A 81 -7.71 -11.97 2.32
C ARG A 81 -8.15 -10.84 3.24
N LEU A 82 -7.93 -9.58 2.87
CA LEU A 82 -8.39 -8.44 3.67
C LEU A 82 -9.91 -8.40 3.80
N MET A 83 -10.62 -8.68 2.72
CA MET A 83 -12.09 -8.66 2.67
C MET A 83 -12.74 -9.87 3.35
N THR A 84 -12.02 -10.99 3.50
CA THR A 84 -12.49 -12.20 4.19
C THR A 84 -12.02 -12.31 5.64
N ARG A 85 -11.42 -11.26 6.21
CA ARG A 85 -11.07 -11.23 7.63
C ARG A 85 -12.33 -11.30 8.50
N GLU A 86 -12.17 -11.83 9.70
CA GLU A 86 -13.26 -11.90 10.66
C GLU A 86 -13.81 -10.49 10.94
N LEU A 87 -15.14 -10.40 11.01
CA LEU A 87 -15.83 -9.17 11.35
C LEU A 87 -15.48 -8.78 12.78
N SER A 88 -14.82 -7.65 12.94
CA SER A 88 -14.64 -6.97 14.22
C SER A 88 -15.68 -5.86 14.38
N SER A 89 -16.05 -5.52 15.62
CA SER A 89 -16.86 -4.34 15.89
C SER A 89 -16.13 -3.08 15.43
N GLU A 90 -16.85 -2.17 14.75
CA GLU A 90 -16.38 -0.80 14.59
C GLU A 90 -16.47 -0.07 15.96
N LEU A 91 -15.42 0.68 16.30
CA LEU A 91 -15.32 1.46 17.54
C LEU A 91 -16.21 2.71 17.51
#